data_AF-A0A8B9ZHA4-F1
#
_entry.id   AF-A0A8B9ZHA4-F1
#
_cell.length_a   1.000
_cell.length_b   1.000
_cell.length_c   1.000
_cell.angle_alpha   90.00
_cell.angle_beta   90.00
_cell.angle_gamma   90.00
#
_symmetry.space_group_name_H-M   'P 1'
#
loop_
_entity.id
_entity.type
_entity.pdbx_description
1 polymer ?
#
loop_
_entity_poly.entity_id
_entity_poly.type
_entity_poly.pdbx_seq_one_letter_code
_entity_poly.pdbx_strand_id
1 'polypeptide(L)'
;MGVLGWLVASALCAAVRGRDQGLSRPLPHFGSIYHVRGVINLPYAEIEEPFEAWYNLTGNKSRIQYYGGQVITYQLAGVKPYGMQYKITPETTEKEVNARKCFQLPGSKEDVVRIQSVFPSLEGFKFLREEYYQGRYCAVWQNVTLWAQKKNVYTLWVTNSSCGVAPVHYEMRGYNSLLGSHYDKYEISYTDFDNSFPSSVFDIPVNETKKCGLLPGSTAEHRVLANPMEDLVGRHQPRAHEVFHHYRRRFGRRYGSARELEHRQHVFVHNMRFVHSKNRAALSYTLALNHLADRTPQELAALRGRRQSGAPNHGLPFPAERYAGLILPESLDWRMYGAVTPVKDQAVCGSCWSFATTGAMEGALFLKTGVLTPLSQQVLIDCSWGFGNYACDGGEEWRAYEWIKKHGGIASTESYGSYKGQNGLCHYNQSEMLAKITGYVNVTSGNITAVKAAIYKHGPVAVSIDASHRTFSFYSNGVYYEPKCANKPGELDHAVLAVGYGVLQGETYWLIKNSWSTYWGNDGYILMAMKDNNCGVATEATYPILA
;
A
#
# COMPACT_ATOMS: atom_id res chain seq x y z
N MET A 1 -36.40 34.02 64.68
CA MET A 1 -36.43 35.21 63.79
C MET A 1 -35.20 35.18 62.89
N GLY A 2 -35.38 35.20 61.55
CA GLY A 2 -34.37 35.36 60.47
C GLY A 2 -33.37 34.21 60.31
N VAL A 3 -33.22 33.42 59.23
CA VAL A 3 -33.39 33.54 57.76
C VAL A 3 -32.46 34.57 57.08
N LEU A 4 -31.45 34.05 56.35
CA LEU A 4 -30.93 34.40 55.00
C LEU A 4 -29.57 33.67 54.85
N GLY A 5 -29.18 32.94 53.80
CA GLY A 5 -29.71 32.70 52.45
C GLY A 5 -28.51 32.45 51.53
N TRP A 6 -28.14 31.20 51.25
CA TRP A 6 -27.17 30.84 50.21
C TRP A 6 -27.95 30.48 48.93
N LEU A 7 -27.77 31.25 47.87
CA LEU A 7 -28.31 30.98 46.53
C LEU A 7 -27.29 30.16 45.73
N VAL A 8 -27.57 28.87 45.53
CA VAL A 8 -27.00 28.09 44.43
C VAL A 8 -28.11 27.91 43.42
N ALA A 9 -27.96 28.56 42.27
CA ALA A 9 -28.87 28.44 41.13
C ALA A 9 -28.61 27.11 40.40
N SER A 10 -29.29 26.06 40.82
CA SER A 10 -29.41 24.81 40.05
C SER A 10 -30.57 24.96 39.07
N ALA A 11 -30.27 25.18 37.79
CA ALA A 11 -31.27 25.15 36.73
C ALA A 11 -31.75 23.70 36.53
N LEU A 12 -32.95 23.39 37.04
CA LEU A 12 -33.64 22.11 36.80
C LEU A 12 -34.17 22.07 35.37
N CYS A 13 -33.70 21.12 34.55
CA CYS A 13 -34.45 20.65 33.38
C CYS A 13 -35.55 19.70 33.85
N ALA A 14 -36.80 20.17 33.87
CA ALA A 14 -37.96 19.38 34.21
C ALA A 14 -38.20 18.26 33.18
N ALA A 15 -38.25 17.01 33.64
CA ALA A 15 -38.63 15.85 32.84
C ALA A 15 -40.16 15.77 32.72
N VAL A 16 -40.71 16.15 31.57
CA VAL A 16 -42.10 15.84 31.22
C VAL A 16 -42.12 14.47 30.54
N ARG A 17 -42.52 13.43 31.29
CA ARG A 17 -42.90 12.13 30.72
C ARG A 17 -44.28 12.27 30.05
N GLY A 18 -44.28 12.45 28.73
CA GLY A 18 -45.45 12.35 27.86
C GLY A 18 -45.47 11.03 27.09
N ARG A 19 -46.66 10.41 27.02
CA ARG A 19 -47.00 9.16 26.34
C ARG A 19 -46.61 9.12 24.85
N ASP A 20 -46.29 7.92 24.38
CA ASP A 20 -46.19 7.52 22.97
C ASP A 20 -47.40 7.97 22.15
N GLN A 21 -47.15 8.87 21.20
CA GLN A 21 -47.90 9.06 19.95
C GLN A 21 -46.88 9.40 18.86
N GLY A 22 -47.05 8.82 17.66
CA GLY A 22 -46.06 8.80 16.58
C GLY A 22 -45.60 10.16 16.07
N LEU A 23 -44.64 10.75 16.78
CA LEU A 23 -43.89 11.94 16.38
C LEU A 23 -42.49 11.49 15.94
N SER A 24 -42.22 11.67 14.64
CA SER A 24 -40.88 11.55 14.04
C SER A 24 -39.86 12.34 14.88
N ARG A 25 -38.93 11.65 15.56
CA ARG A 25 -37.82 12.31 16.28
C ARG A 25 -37.04 13.20 15.29
N PRO A 26 -36.67 14.44 15.67
CA PRO A 26 -35.90 15.33 14.79
C PRO A 26 -34.51 14.76 14.52
N LEU A 27 -34.01 14.94 13.29
CA LEU A 27 -32.67 14.50 12.91
C LEU A 27 -31.60 15.10 13.85
N PRO A 28 -30.53 14.35 14.14
CA PRO A 28 -29.44 14.86 14.97
C PRO A 28 -28.75 16.04 14.28
N HIS A 29 -28.38 17.06 15.05
CA HIS A 29 -27.67 18.25 14.54
C HIS A 29 -26.38 18.45 15.34
N PHE A 30 -25.24 18.45 14.64
CA PHE A 30 -23.90 18.53 15.25
C PHE A 30 -23.32 19.95 15.31
N GLY A 31 -24.18 20.97 15.16
CA GLY A 31 -23.76 22.36 15.17
C GLY A 31 -23.15 22.83 13.85
N SER A 32 -23.03 24.16 13.72
CA SER A 32 -22.40 24.82 12.57
C SER A 32 -20.89 25.04 12.77
N ILE A 33 -20.40 24.79 13.99
CA ILE A 33 -19.01 24.90 14.40
C ILE A 33 -18.73 23.70 15.31
N TYR A 34 -17.76 22.87 14.94
CA TYR A 34 -17.35 21.74 15.77
C TYR A 34 -15.89 21.34 15.57
N HIS A 35 -15.33 20.74 16.61
CA HIS A 35 -14.09 19.98 16.63
C HIS A 35 -14.41 18.54 16.99
N VAL A 36 -13.74 17.59 16.34
CA VAL A 36 -13.96 16.17 16.56
C VAL A 36 -12.71 15.36 16.22
N ARG A 37 -12.46 14.30 16.99
CA ARG A 37 -11.46 13.28 16.68
C ARG A 37 -12.13 11.99 16.28
N GLY A 38 -11.37 11.11 15.65
CA GLY A 38 -11.89 9.79 15.35
C GLY A 38 -10.90 8.91 14.62
N VAL A 39 -11.39 7.72 14.27
CA VAL A 39 -10.67 6.72 13.50
C VAL A 39 -11.56 6.26 12.36
N ILE A 40 -11.03 6.37 11.15
CA ILE A 40 -11.61 5.76 9.94
C ILE A 40 -11.11 4.31 9.90
N ASN A 41 -12.03 3.35 9.78
CA ASN A 41 -11.71 1.94 9.64
C ASN A 41 -12.36 1.36 8.38
N LEU A 42 -11.55 0.86 7.46
CA LEU A 42 -11.99 0.08 6.29
C LEU A 42 -11.34 -1.30 6.37
N PRO A 43 -11.98 -2.30 7.02
CA PRO A 43 -11.38 -3.61 7.26
C PRO A 43 -10.91 -4.31 5.99
N TYR A 44 -11.73 -4.28 4.92
CA TYR A 44 -11.38 -4.90 3.65
C TYR A 44 -10.28 -4.17 2.88
N ALA A 45 -10.01 -2.91 3.24
CA ALA A 45 -8.94 -2.14 2.65
C ALA A 45 -7.71 -2.07 3.56
N GLU A 46 -7.71 -2.70 4.75
CA GLU A 46 -6.59 -2.65 5.72
C GLU A 46 -6.20 -1.21 6.13
N ILE A 47 -7.22 -0.35 6.24
CA ILE A 47 -7.07 1.05 6.66
C ILE A 47 -7.62 1.21 8.06
N GLU A 48 -6.77 1.68 8.96
CA GLU A 48 -7.14 2.21 10.26
C GLU A 48 -6.41 3.56 10.39
N GLU A 49 -7.16 4.65 10.23
CA GLU A 49 -6.61 5.98 10.03
C GLU A 49 -7.20 6.97 11.05
N PRO A 50 -6.40 7.42 12.03
CA PRO A 50 -6.83 8.43 12.97
C PRO A 50 -6.89 9.81 12.30
N PHE A 51 -7.91 10.58 12.65
CA PHE A 51 -8.08 11.96 12.20
C PHE A 51 -8.52 12.88 13.32
N GLU A 52 -8.30 14.18 13.10
CA GLU A 52 -8.83 15.26 13.90
C GLU A 52 -9.30 16.38 12.97
N ALA A 53 -10.52 16.87 13.18
CA ALA A 53 -11.18 17.77 12.26
C ALA A 53 -11.77 19.00 12.97
N TRP A 54 -11.69 20.12 12.29
CA TRP A 54 -12.31 21.39 12.66
C TRP A 54 -13.19 21.87 11.52
N TYR A 55 -14.43 22.20 11.84
CA TYR A 55 -15.42 22.63 10.88
C TYR A 55 -16.03 23.94 11.33
N ASN A 56 -16.05 24.94 10.43
CA ASN A 56 -16.70 26.21 10.66
C ASN A 56 -17.51 26.61 9.42
N LEU A 57 -18.82 26.38 9.47
CA LEU A 57 -19.76 26.74 8.42
C LEU A 57 -19.82 28.26 8.22
N THR A 58 -19.95 29.03 9.31
CA THR A 58 -20.06 30.50 9.24
C THR A 58 -18.81 31.16 8.67
N GLY A 59 -17.63 30.60 8.94
CA GLY A 59 -16.36 31.06 8.42
C GLY A 59 -16.02 30.53 7.03
N ASN A 60 -16.81 29.59 6.47
CA ASN A 60 -16.53 28.88 5.22
C ASN A 60 -15.14 28.20 5.20
N LYS A 61 -14.77 27.54 6.31
CA LYS A 61 -13.48 26.84 6.47
C LYS A 61 -13.64 25.48 7.14
N SER A 62 -12.87 24.51 6.66
CA SER A 62 -12.61 23.26 7.38
C SER A 62 -11.12 22.92 7.34
N ARG A 63 -10.68 22.17 8.35
CA ARG A 63 -9.33 21.61 8.46
C ARG A 63 -9.47 20.18 8.95
N ILE A 64 -8.76 19.25 8.31
CA ILE A 64 -8.66 17.88 8.78
C ILE A 64 -7.18 17.51 8.83
N GLN A 65 -6.74 16.93 9.93
CA GLN A 65 -5.41 16.37 10.05
C GLN A 65 -5.47 14.88 10.33
N TYR A 66 -4.48 14.16 9.81
CA TYR A 66 -4.36 12.71 9.89
C TYR A 66 -3.08 12.35 10.63
N TYR A 67 -3.09 11.25 11.39
CA TYR A 67 -1.94 10.73 12.14
C TYR A 67 -1.22 11.82 12.96
N GLY A 68 -1.99 12.59 13.76
CA GLY A 68 -1.43 13.61 14.65
C GLY A 68 -0.81 14.83 13.93
N GLY A 69 -1.26 15.14 12.71
CA GLY A 69 -0.76 16.29 11.95
C GLY A 69 0.37 15.97 10.99
N GLN A 70 0.64 14.69 10.71
CA GLN A 70 1.55 14.29 9.64
C GLN A 70 1.06 14.83 8.29
N VAL A 71 -0.22 14.64 7.99
CA VAL A 71 -0.88 15.25 6.83
C VAL A 71 -2.01 16.14 7.29
N ILE A 72 -2.06 17.36 6.76
CA ILE A 72 -3.07 18.37 7.08
C ILE A 72 -3.69 18.86 5.79
N THR A 73 -5.03 18.84 5.72
CA THR A 73 -5.80 19.41 4.61
C THR A 73 -6.63 20.59 5.10
N TYR A 74 -6.74 21.59 4.24
CA TYR A 74 -7.59 22.77 4.45
C TYR A 74 -8.52 22.93 3.26
N GLN A 75 -9.78 23.24 3.54
CA GLN A 75 -10.78 23.60 2.54
C GLN A 75 -11.32 24.98 2.91
N LEU A 76 -10.79 26.01 2.25
CA LEU A 76 -11.10 27.40 2.51
C LEU A 76 -12.01 27.94 1.39
N ALA A 77 -13.31 27.70 1.53
CA ALA A 77 -14.30 28.07 0.51
C ALA A 77 -14.49 29.59 0.38
N GLY A 78 -14.27 30.34 1.46
CA GLY A 78 -14.36 31.80 1.47
C GLY A 78 -13.14 32.54 0.90
N VAL A 79 -12.11 31.82 0.44
CA VAL A 79 -10.85 32.41 -0.05
C VAL A 79 -10.79 32.32 -1.58
N LYS A 80 -10.64 33.45 -2.28
CA LYS A 80 -10.75 33.56 -3.76
C LYS A 80 -12.17 33.24 -4.27
N PRO A 81 -12.52 33.56 -5.53
CA PRO A 81 -13.88 33.40 -6.05
C PRO A 81 -14.45 31.97 -6.03
N TYR A 82 -13.59 30.95 -6.08
CA TYR A 82 -13.97 29.54 -6.15
C TYR A 82 -13.40 28.70 -5.00
N GLY A 83 -12.90 29.36 -3.95
CA GLY A 83 -12.26 28.70 -2.82
C GLY A 83 -10.83 28.19 -3.10
N MET A 84 -10.16 27.72 -2.05
CA MET A 84 -8.79 27.21 -2.10
C MET A 84 -8.64 25.98 -1.20
N GLN A 85 -7.95 24.95 -1.70
CA GLN A 85 -7.50 23.82 -0.89
C GLN A 85 -6.01 23.91 -0.62
N TYR A 86 -5.60 23.45 0.55
CA TYR A 86 -4.19 23.26 0.88
C TYR A 86 -3.96 21.84 1.40
N LYS A 87 -2.81 21.27 1.06
CA LYS A 87 -2.30 20.02 1.60
C LYS A 87 -0.90 20.26 2.13
N ILE A 88 -0.68 19.97 3.40
CA ILE A 88 0.65 19.93 4.02
C ILE A 88 0.97 18.48 4.32
N THR A 89 2.12 18.01 3.86
CA THR A 89 2.50 16.60 3.90
C THR A 89 4.02 16.46 3.96
N PRO A 90 4.57 15.43 4.63
CA PRO A 90 5.95 15.03 4.39
C PRO A 90 6.09 14.52 2.96
N GLU A 91 7.18 14.88 2.30
CA GLU A 91 7.60 14.34 1.01
C GLU A 91 9.00 13.77 1.14
N THR A 92 9.21 12.62 0.52
CA THR A 92 10.51 11.95 0.44
C THR A 92 10.93 11.86 -1.02
N THR A 93 12.16 12.27 -1.28
CA THR A 93 12.86 12.21 -2.56
C THR A 93 14.18 11.45 -2.36
N GLU A 94 14.94 11.24 -3.43
CA GLU A 94 16.27 10.65 -3.35
C GLU A 94 17.26 11.45 -2.48
N LYS A 95 16.99 12.74 -2.22
CA LYS A 95 17.89 13.66 -1.49
C LYS A 95 17.35 14.18 -0.16
N GLU A 96 16.04 14.17 0.04
CA GLU A 96 15.36 14.66 1.24
C GLU A 96 14.34 13.62 1.68
N VAL A 97 14.29 13.23 2.97
CA VAL A 97 13.24 12.32 3.49
C VAL A 97 12.35 13.10 4.44
N ASN A 98 11.06 12.86 4.34
CA ASN A 98 10.03 13.42 5.22
C ASN A 98 10.07 14.95 5.35
N ALA A 99 10.56 15.65 4.32
CA ALA A 99 10.56 17.09 4.30
C ALA A 99 9.12 17.59 4.20
N ARG A 100 8.67 18.40 5.16
CA ARG A 100 7.33 19.01 5.09
C ARG A 100 7.23 19.94 3.89
N LYS A 101 6.30 19.65 2.99
CA LYS A 101 5.95 20.49 1.84
C LYS A 101 4.50 20.94 1.95
N CYS A 102 4.24 22.15 1.48
CA CYS A 102 2.89 22.68 1.30
C CYS A 102 2.54 22.69 -0.19
N PHE A 103 1.30 22.33 -0.49
CA PHE A 103 0.74 22.45 -1.82
C PHE A 103 -0.61 23.14 -1.78
N GLN A 104 -0.90 23.95 -2.81
CA GLN A 104 -2.16 24.65 -2.98
C GLN A 104 -2.89 24.17 -4.23
N LEU A 105 -4.22 24.05 -4.14
CA LEU A 105 -5.10 23.77 -5.27
C LEU A 105 -6.24 24.79 -5.32
N PRO A 106 -6.21 25.72 -6.28
CA PRO A 106 -7.32 26.66 -6.45
C PRO A 106 -8.56 25.95 -7.00
N GLY A 107 -9.74 26.35 -6.49
CA GLY A 107 -11.00 25.97 -7.11
C GLY A 107 -11.18 26.60 -8.48
N SER A 108 -12.07 26.02 -9.30
CA SER A 108 -12.50 26.60 -10.57
C SER A 108 -14.01 26.79 -10.58
N LYS A 109 -14.53 27.41 -11.64
CA LYS A 109 -15.98 27.58 -11.83
C LYS A 109 -16.70 26.23 -11.93
N GLU A 110 -16.05 25.24 -12.51
CA GLU A 110 -16.54 23.88 -12.71
C GLU A 110 -16.35 23.01 -11.47
N ASP A 111 -15.34 23.31 -10.65
CA ASP A 111 -15.02 22.55 -9.44
C ASP A 111 -14.66 23.46 -8.26
N VAL A 112 -15.71 24.03 -7.67
CA VAL A 112 -15.68 24.96 -6.53
C VAL A 112 -15.31 24.23 -5.24
N VAL A 113 -14.37 24.79 -4.48
CA VAL A 113 -13.98 24.24 -3.18
C VAL A 113 -15.08 24.47 -2.16
N ARG A 114 -15.56 23.39 -1.55
CA ARG A 114 -16.52 23.41 -0.44
C ARG A 114 -15.83 22.98 0.85
N ILE A 115 -16.37 23.43 1.98
CA ILE A 115 -15.94 22.94 3.29
C ILE A 115 -16.30 21.46 3.44
N GLN A 116 -15.44 20.71 4.13
CA GLN A 116 -15.59 19.27 4.32
C GLN A 116 -16.08 18.97 5.75
N SER A 117 -17.30 18.45 5.85
CA SER A 117 -17.79 17.81 7.09
C SER A 117 -17.18 16.42 7.22
N VAL A 118 -16.94 15.95 8.45
CA VAL A 118 -16.58 14.54 8.70
C VAL A 118 -17.81 13.66 9.01
N PHE A 119 -18.99 14.26 9.08
CA PHE A 119 -20.26 13.56 9.25
C PHE A 119 -20.94 13.32 7.90
N PRO A 120 -21.62 12.17 7.71
CA PRO A 120 -22.40 11.92 6.51
C PRO A 120 -23.59 12.88 6.41
N SER A 121 -24.10 13.08 5.20
CA SER A 121 -25.41 13.74 5.03
C SER A 121 -26.51 12.89 5.66
N LEU A 122 -27.24 13.50 6.60
CA LEU A 122 -28.32 12.86 7.37
C LEU A 122 -29.66 12.81 6.63
N GLU A 123 -29.72 13.32 5.40
CA GLU A 123 -30.94 13.24 4.58
C GLU A 123 -31.38 11.78 4.39
N GLY A 124 -32.65 11.48 4.69
CA GLY A 124 -33.18 10.11 4.59
C GLY A 124 -32.88 9.19 5.77
N PHE A 125 -32.09 9.62 6.77
CA PHE A 125 -31.96 8.87 8.02
C PHE A 125 -33.27 8.90 8.82
N LYS A 126 -33.60 7.78 9.44
CA LYS A 126 -34.74 7.62 10.33
C LYS A 126 -34.28 7.05 11.66
N PHE A 127 -34.93 7.47 12.75
CA PHE A 127 -34.70 6.84 14.05
C PHE A 127 -35.06 5.36 13.97
N LEU A 128 -34.16 4.49 14.44
CA LEU A 128 -34.32 3.05 14.41
C LEU A 128 -34.60 2.49 15.80
N ARG A 129 -33.73 2.78 16.77
CA ARG A 129 -33.82 2.28 18.16
C ARG A 129 -32.85 3.01 19.09
N GLU A 130 -32.92 2.71 20.37
CA GLU A 130 -31.88 3.07 21.36
C GLU A 130 -31.14 1.81 21.80
N GLU A 131 -29.82 1.89 21.96
CA GLU A 131 -29.01 0.76 22.44
C GLU A 131 -27.72 1.25 23.13
N TYR A 132 -27.06 0.36 23.87
CA TYR A 132 -25.70 0.60 24.35
C TYR A 132 -24.69 0.20 23.27
N TYR A 133 -23.88 1.16 22.81
CA TYR A 133 -22.76 0.92 21.90
C TYR A 133 -21.45 1.28 22.61
N GLN A 134 -20.55 0.31 22.75
CA GLN A 134 -19.27 0.47 23.48
C GLN A 134 -19.43 1.14 24.86
N GLY A 135 -20.46 0.74 25.61
CA GLY A 135 -20.76 1.27 26.94
C GLY A 135 -21.45 2.64 26.97
N ARG A 136 -21.76 3.24 25.82
CA ARG A 136 -22.49 4.52 25.71
C ARG A 136 -23.93 4.28 25.29
N TYR A 137 -24.88 4.92 25.96
CA TYR A 137 -26.29 4.88 25.56
C TYR A 137 -26.51 5.79 24.35
N CYS A 138 -26.98 5.20 23.25
CA CYS A 138 -27.03 5.84 21.94
C CYS A 138 -28.42 5.71 21.30
N ALA A 139 -28.88 6.78 20.68
CA ALA A 139 -29.91 6.74 19.66
C ALA A 139 -29.28 6.31 18.32
N VAL A 140 -29.89 5.31 17.69
CA VAL A 140 -29.45 4.73 16.43
C VAL A 140 -30.32 5.25 15.31
N TRP A 141 -29.69 5.85 14.31
CA TRP A 141 -30.33 6.38 13.11
C TRP A 141 -29.89 5.55 11.91
N GLN A 142 -30.80 5.23 11.01
CA GLN A 142 -30.50 4.43 9.84
C GLN A 142 -31.09 5.02 8.57
N ASN A 143 -30.30 5.01 7.50
CA ASN A 143 -30.77 5.24 6.14
C ASN A 143 -30.52 3.97 5.33
N VAL A 144 -31.53 3.52 4.59
CA VAL A 144 -31.42 2.38 3.69
C VAL A 144 -31.67 2.87 2.28
N THR A 145 -30.67 2.70 1.40
CA THR A 145 -30.84 3.02 -0.02
C THR A 145 -30.77 1.74 -0.85
N LEU A 146 -31.55 1.73 -1.94
CA LEU A 146 -31.55 0.65 -2.92
C LEU A 146 -30.97 1.19 -4.21
N TRP A 147 -29.98 0.50 -4.76
CA TRP A 147 -29.43 0.78 -6.08
C TRP A 147 -29.55 -0.47 -6.94
N ALA A 148 -30.45 -0.44 -7.93
CA ALA A 148 -30.92 -1.63 -8.64
C ALA A 148 -31.40 -2.72 -7.64
N GLN A 149 -30.79 -3.91 -7.64
CA GLN A 149 -31.11 -5.01 -6.70
C GLN A 149 -30.29 -4.99 -5.41
N LYS A 150 -29.47 -3.96 -5.17
CA LYS A 150 -28.47 -3.97 -4.09
C LYS A 150 -28.84 -3.00 -2.97
N LYS A 151 -28.72 -3.46 -1.73
CA LYS A 151 -29.13 -2.76 -0.51
C LYS A 151 -27.92 -2.15 0.20
N ASN A 152 -28.01 -0.86 0.48
CA ASN A 152 -27.10 -0.12 1.34
C ASN A 152 -27.75 0.22 2.67
N VAL A 153 -27.00 0.05 3.74
CA VAL A 153 -27.42 0.36 5.09
C VAL A 153 -26.39 1.30 5.70
N TYR A 154 -26.81 2.53 5.97
CA TYR A 154 -26.01 3.51 6.68
C TYR A 154 -26.57 3.65 8.07
N THR A 155 -25.76 3.42 9.09
CA THR A 155 -26.19 3.46 10.49
C THR A 155 -25.32 4.44 11.26
N LEU A 156 -25.93 5.30 12.06
CA LEU A 156 -25.28 6.35 12.83
C LEU A 156 -25.72 6.24 14.29
N TRP A 157 -24.76 6.13 15.18
CA TRP A 157 -24.94 6.11 16.62
C TRP A 157 -24.62 7.48 17.18
N VAL A 158 -25.55 8.00 17.96
CA VAL A 158 -25.50 9.35 18.49
C VAL A 158 -25.92 9.32 19.95
N THR A 159 -25.14 9.96 20.81
CA THR A 159 -25.47 10.06 22.23
C THR A 159 -25.94 11.46 22.59
N ASN A 160 -26.65 11.57 23.71
CA ASN A 160 -27.04 12.86 24.28
C ASN A 160 -25.98 13.27 25.30
N SER A 161 -25.09 14.19 24.91
CA SER A 161 -24.18 14.84 25.85
C SER A 161 -24.95 15.88 26.67
N SER A 162 -24.49 16.19 27.87
CA SER A 162 -25.05 17.24 28.73
C SER A 162 -25.12 18.63 28.07
N CYS A 163 -24.49 18.82 26.91
CA CYS A 163 -24.49 20.06 26.12
C CYS A 163 -25.06 19.90 24.68
N GLY A 164 -25.69 18.78 24.34
CA GLY A 164 -26.29 18.53 23.02
C GLY A 164 -25.99 17.16 22.42
N VAL A 165 -26.29 17.01 21.13
CA VAL A 165 -26.19 15.74 20.41
C VAL A 165 -24.75 15.49 19.95
N ALA A 166 -24.14 14.36 20.34
CA ALA A 166 -22.74 14.03 20.02
C ALA A 166 -22.63 12.73 19.18
N PRO A 167 -21.83 12.74 18.09
CA PRO A 167 -21.61 11.56 17.25
C PRO A 167 -20.74 10.53 18.00
N VAL A 168 -21.06 9.24 17.84
CA VAL A 168 -20.31 8.15 18.48
C VAL A 168 -19.70 7.24 17.42
N HIS A 169 -20.51 6.79 16.47
CA HIS A 169 -20.07 5.87 15.45
C HIS A 169 -20.91 6.02 14.19
N TYR A 170 -20.29 5.91 13.03
CA TYR A 170 -20.94 5.84 11.73
C TYR A 170 -20.47 4.58 11.03
N GLU A 171 -21.42 3.84 10.47
CA GLU A 171 -21.17 2.61 9.76
C GLU A 171 -21.91 2.61 8.43
N MET A 172 -21.22 2.27 7.36
CA MET A 172 -21.83 1.87 6.10
C MET A 172 -21.63 0.38 5.92
N ARG A 173 -22.74 -0.34 5.73
CA ARG A 173 -22.81 -1.75 5.37
C ARG A 173 -23.63 -1.89 4.11
N GLY A 174 -23.02 -2.23 3.00
CA GLY A 174 -23.78 -2.26 1.77
C GLY A 174 -22.97 -2.38 0.51
N TYR A 175 -23.72 -2.50 -0.57
CA TYR A 175 -23.20 -2.25 -1.89
C TYR A 175 -23.06 -0.75 -2.10
N ASN A 176 -21.93 -0.18 -1.69
CA ASN A 176 -21.63 1.18 -2.11
C ASN A 176 -21.88 1.28 -3.63
N SER A 177 -22.38 2.42 -4.11
CA SER A 177 -22.75 2.71 -5.51
C SER A 177 -21.61 2.59 -6.54
N LEU A 178 -20.68 1.66 -6.29
CA LEU A 178 -19.24 1.74 -6.43
C LEU A 178 -18.56 0.35 -6.56
N LEU A 179 -19.19 -0.80 -6.28
CA LEU A 179 -18.42 -2.03 -5.96
C LEU A 179 -18.70 -3.35 -6.73
N GLY A 180 -19.50 -3.39 -7.79
CA GLY A 180 -19.70 -4.57 -8.68
C GLY A 180 -20.15 -5.93 -8.11
N SER A 181 -19.54 -6.46 -7.04
CA SER A 181 -19.68 -7.87 -6.60
C SER A 181 -19.53 -8.17 -5.10
N HIS A 182 -19.05 -7.27 -4.22
CA HIS A 182 -18.88 -7.56 -2.78
C HIS A 182 -19.58 -6.56 -1.86
N TYR A 183 -19.95 -7.02 -0.65
CA TYR A 183 -20.55 -6.23 0.41
C TYR A 183 -19.42 -5.56 1.21
N ASP A 184 -19.34 -4.24 1.18
CA ASP A 184 -18.26 -3.49 1.83
C ASP A 184 -18.70 -2.93 3.16
N LYS A 185 -17.71 -2.62 3.99
CA LYS A 185 -17.89 -2.07 5.31
C LYS A 185 -16.85 -0.99 5.53
N TYR A 186 -17.32 0.24 5.78
CA TYR A 186 -16.47 1.28 6.33
C TYR A 186 -17.11 1.87 7.57
N GLU A 187 -16.26 2.25 8.50
CA GLU A 187 -16.63 2.70 9.83
C GLU A 187 -15.88 3.98 10.14
N ILE A 188 -16.54 4.89 10.86
CA ILE A 188 -15.92 6.06 11.46
C ILE A 188 -16.34 6.07 12.92
N SER A 189 -15.37 5.91 13.81
CA SER A 189 -15.59 6.05 15.26
C SER A 189 -15.19 7.45 15.68
N TYR A 190 -16.08 8.15 16.38
CA TYR A 190 -15.86 9.53 16.79
C TYR A 190 -15.56 9.61 18.30
N THR A 191 -14.59 10.45 18.64
CA THR A 191 -14.15 10.76 20.00
C THR A 191 -13.94 12.27 20.13
N ASP A 192 -13.89 12.77 21.37
CA ASP A 192 -13.53 14.17 21.67
C ASP A 192 -14.29 15.20 20.82
N PHE A 193 -15.63 15.23 20.94
CA PHE A 193 -16.50 16.14 20.20
C PHE A 193 -16.81 17.40 21.02
N ASP A 194 -16.48 18.55 20.45
CA ASP A 194 -16.68 19.87 21.07
C ASP A 194 -17.27 20.85 20.05
N ASN A 195 -18.14 21.77 20.50
CA ASN A 195 -18.73 22.80 19.63
C ASN A 195 -17.97 24.13 19.65
N SER A 196 -16.74 24.13 20.16
CA SER A 196 -15.91 25.33 20.31
C SER A 196 -14.43 25.01 20.15
N PHE A 197 -13.70 25.91 19.49
CA PHE A 197 -12.25 25.83 19.31
C PHE A 197 -11.72 27.23 18.96
N PRO A 198 -10.43 27.52 19.19
CA PRO A 198 -9.85 28.82 18.84
C PRO A 198 -9.80 29.02 17.32
N SER A 199 -10.03 30.25 16.84
CA SER A 199 -10.03 30.58 15.40
C SER A 199 -8.68 30.34 14.71
N SER A 200 -7.58 30.37 15.48
CA SER A 200 -6.22 30.16 15.01
C SER A 200 -5.95 28.77 14.42
N VAL A 201 -6.85 27.79 14.63
CA VAL A 201 -6.72 26.45 14.02
C VAL A 201 -6.71 26.47 12.49
N PHE A 202 -7.23 27.54 11.86
CA PHE A 202 -7.22 27.68 10.40
C PHE A 202 -6.03 28.49 9.88
N ASP A 203 -5.17 28.99 10.77
CA ASP A 203 -3.98 29.73 10.36
C ASP A 203 -2.95 28.74 9.80
N ILE A 204 -2.65 28.87 8.51
CA ILE A 204 -1.60 28.10 7.88
C ILE A 204 -0.26 28.71 8.31
N PRO A 205 0.67 27.94 8.92
CA PRO A 205 1.93 28.47 9.41
C PRO A 205 2.66 29.32 8.35
N VAL A 206 3.16 30.49 8.75
CA VAL A 206 3.74 31.51 7.84
C VAL A 206 4.94 30.97 7.04
N ASN A 207 5.69 30.02 7.61
CA ASN A 207 6.79 29.34 6.93
C ASN A 207 6.33 28.35 5.85
N GLU A 208 5.09 27.84 5.96
CA GLU A 208 4.51 26.87 5.03
C GLU A 208 3.82 27.59 3.85
N THR A 209 3.13 28.72 4.08
CA THR A 209 2.42 29.49 3.04
C THR A 209 3.33 30.15 2.00
N LYS A 210 4.48 30.70 2.40
CA LYS A 210 5.43 31.35 1.47
C LYS A 210 6.10 30.37 0.48
N LYS A 211 5.94 29.07 0.69
CA LYS A 211 6.56 28.00 -0.12
C LYS A 211 5.54 27.02 -0.73
N CYS A 212 4.24 27.31 -0.67
CA CYS A 212 3.22 26.39 -1.21
C CYS A 212 3.31 26.31 -2.74
N GLY A 213 3.77 25.17 -3.24
CA GLY A 213 3.82 24.87 -4.67
C GLY A 213 2.44 24.51 -5.24
N LEU A 214 2.31 24.53 -6.56
CA LEU A 214 1.25 23.78 -7.23
C LEU A 214 1.64 22.29 -7.21
N LEU A 215 0.68 21.39 -7.00
CA LEU A 215 0.91 19.95 -7.13
C LEU A 215 1.09 19.59 -8.62
N PRO A 216 2.25 19.05 -9.05
CA PRO A 216 2.50 18.63 -10.43
C PRO A 216 1.86 17.27 -10.73
N GLY A 217 1.09 17.12 -11.82
CA GLY A 217 0.39 15.86 -12.16
C GLY A 217 -1.13 16.00 -12.40
N SER A 218 -1.86 14.87 -12.36
CA SER A 218 -3.30 14.82 -12.64
C SER A 218 -4.10 15.58 -11.57
N THR A 219 -4.88 16.58 -12.00
CA THR A 219 -5.73 17.40 -11.12
C THR A 219 -6.74 16.56 -10.33
N ALA A 220 -7.23 15.46 -10.90
CA ALA A 220 -8.23 14.61 -10.26
C ALA A 220 -7.67 13.90 -9.00
N GLU A 221 -6.50 13.27 -9.12
CA GLU A 221 -5.87 12.56 -7.99
C GLU A 221 -5.46 13.53 -6.89
N HIS A 222 -4.92 14.70 -7.25
CA HIS A 222 -4.56 15.70 -6.25
C HIS A 222 -5.75 16.25 -5.49
N ARG A 223 -6.92 16.38 -6.13
CA ARG A 223 -8.16 16.76 -5.44
C ARG A 223 -8.64 15.69 -4.49
N VAL A 224 -8.49 14.40 -4.83
CA VAL A 224 -8.74 13.29 -3.89
C VAL A 224 -7.78 13.37 -2.71
N LEU A 225 -6.48 13.58 -2.96
CA LEU A 225 -5.46 13.71 -1.92
C LEU A 225 -5.63 14.95 -1.02
N ALA A 226 -6.19 16.04 -1.56
CA ALA A 226 -6.46 17.27 -0.82
C ALA A 226 -7.76 17.23 -0.01
N ASN A 227 -8.65 16.26 -0.29
CA ASN A 227 -9.89 16.08 0.45
C ASN A 227 -10.29 14.58 0.58
N PRO A 228 -9.48 13.74 1.25
CA PRO A 228 -9.71 12.30 1.27
C PRO A 228 -10.98 11.92 2.05
N MET A 229 -11.41 12.74 3.02
CA MET A 229 -12.65 12.51 3.77
C MET A 229 -13.91 12.59 2.88
N GLU A 230 -13.89 13.41 1.82
CA GLU A 230 -15.01 13.55 0.87
C GLU A 230 -15.42 12.22 0.25
N ASP A 231 -14.43 11.35 0.01
CA ASP A 231 -14.64 10.06 -0.61
C ASP A 231 -15.35 9.05 0.31
N LEU A 232 -15.35 9.29 1.63
CA LEU A 232 -15.96 8.42 2.62
C LEU A 232 -17.34 8.89 3.07
N VAL A 233 -17.52 10.20 3.24
CA VAL A 233 -18.77 10.78 3.80
C VAL A 233 -19.61 11.54 2.77
N GLY A 234 -19.04 11.82 1.59
CA GLY A 234 -19.74 12.44 0.47
C GLY A 234 -20.64 11.45 -0.30
N ARG A 235 -21.71 11.97 -0.90
CA ARG A 235 -22.66 11.17 -1.70
C ARG A 235 -22.29 11.02 -3.17
N HIS A 236 -21.24 11.69 -3.66
CA HIS A 236 -20.84 11.71 -5.07
C HIS A 236 -19.32 11.55 -5.21
N GLN A 237 -18.86 10.61 -6.05
CA GLN A 237 -17.43 10.34 -6.29
C GLN A 237 -17.01 10.46 -7.78
N PRO A 238 -17.27 11.59 -8.47
CA PRO A 238 -16.85 11.74 -9.87
C PRO A 238 -15.32 11.62 -10.03
N ARG A 239 -14.53 12.04 -9.03
CA ARG A 239 -13.07 12.14 -9.14
C ARG A 239 -12.35 10.79 -9.16
N ALA A 240 -12.78 9.81 -8.36
CA ALA A 240 -12.17 8.46 -8.37
C ALA A 240 -12.33 7.77 -9.74
N HIS A 241 -13.46 8.04 -10.42
CA HIS A 241 -13.70 7.58 -11.78
C HIS A 241 -12.69 8.20 -12.77
N GLU A 242 -12.43 9.50 -12.67
CA GLU A 242 -11.43 10.19 -13.51
C GLU A 242 -10.02 9.63 -13.31
N VAL A 243 -9.63 9.36 -12.06
CA VAL A 243 -8.34 8.74 -11.73
C VAL A 243 -8.24 7.35 -12.37
N PHE A 244 -9.30 6.54 -12.29
CA PHE A 244 -9.34 5.22 -12.95
C PHE A 244 -9.27 5.32 -14.48
N HIS A 245 -9.94 6.31 -15.09
CA HIS A 245 -9.81 6.56 -16.53
C HIS A 245 -8.38 6.90 -16.93
N HIS A 246 -7.69 7.75 -16.14
CA HIS A 246 -6.29 8.06 -16.38
C HIS A 246 -5.40 6.81 -16.23
N TYR A 247 -5.61 6.02 -15.17
CA TYR A 247 -4.94 4.72 -14.97
C TYR A 247 -5.10 3.80 -16.19
N ARG A 248 -6.32 3.63 -16.68
CA ARG A 248 -6.59 2.78 -17.85
C ARG A 248 -5.85 3.25 -19.10
N ARG A 249 -5.82 4.56 -19.35
CA ARG A 249 -5.08 5.13 -20.48
C ARG A 249 -3.57 4.92 -20.32
N ARG A 250 -3.02 5.20 -19.14
CA ARG A 250 -1.59 5.07 -18.84
C ARG A 250 -1.07 3.66 -19.07
N PHE A 251 -1.82 2.64 -18.64
CA PHE A 251 -1.40 1.24 -18.72
C PHE A 251 -2.10 0.44 -19.84
N GLY A 252 -2.77 1.13 -20.78
CA GLY A 252 -3.46 0.48 -21.91
C GLY A 252 -4.51 -0.56 -21.52
N ARG A 253 -5.18 -0.40 -20.37
CA ARG A 253 -6.12 -1.40 -19.82
C ARG A 253 -7.40 -1.50 -20.64
N ARG A 254 -7.70 -2.72 -21.10
CA ARG A 254 -8.94 -3.10 -21.79
C ARG A 254 -9.60 -4.25 -21.02
N TYR A 255 -10.92 -4.20 -20.89
CA TYR A 255 -11.71 -5.19 -20.15
C TYR A 255 -12.78 -5.76 -21.09
N GLY A 256 -13.06 -7.05 -20.96
CA GLY A 256 -13.91 -7.80 -21.90
C GLY A 256 -15.41 -7.51 -21.76
N SER A 257 -15.84 -6.90 -20.64
CA SER A 257 -17.25 -6.57 -20.42
C SER A 257 -17.43 -5.35 -19.51
N ALA A 258 -18.62 -4.75 -19.53
CA ALA A 258 -18.99 -3.68 -18.58
C ALA A 258 -18.94 -4.17 -17.12
N ARG A 259 -19.28 -5.43 -16.87
CA ARG A 259 -19.20 -6.05 -15.55
C ARG A 259 -17.75 -6.15 -15.06
N GLU A 260 -16.83 -6.54 -15.94
CA GLU A 260 -15.40 -6.56 -15.60
C GLU A 260 -14.87 -5.15 -15.37
N LEU A 261 -15.23 -4.18 -16.22
CA LEU A 261 -14.85 -2.78 -16.05
C LEU A 261 -15.28 -2.23 -14.68
N GLU A 262 -16.53 -2.47 -14.28
CA GLU A 262 -17.06 -2.05 -12.97
C GLU A 262 -16.28 -2.73 -11.83
N HIS A 263 -16.04 -4.03 -11.93
CA HIS A 263 -15.25 -4.77 -10.93
C HIS A 263 -13.81 -4.25 -10.81
N ARG A 264 -13.16 -3.93 -11.93
CA ARG A 264 -11.78 -3.41 -11.96
C ARG A 264 -11.68 -2.01 -11.41
N GLN A 265 -12.67 -1.15 -11.73
CA GLN A 265 -12.79 0.17 -11.14
C GLN A 265 -12.91 0.09 -9.62
N HIS A 266 -13.74 -0.84 -9.14
CA HIS A 266 -13.93 -1.07 -7.72
C HIS A 266 -12.60 -1.44 -7.02
N VAL A 267 -11.92 -2.46 -7.51
CA VAL A 267 -10.63 -2.92 -6.97
C VAL A 267 -9.61 -1.77 -6.98
N PHE A 268 -9.58 -0.99 -8.06
CA PHE A 268 -8.74 0.19 -8.18
C PHE A 268 -9.01 1.24 -7.11
N VAL A 269 -10.27 1.59 -6.86
CA VAL A 269 -10.61 2.57 -5.83
C VAL A 269 -10.18 2.10 -4.44
N HIS A 270 -10.33 0.80 -4.13
CA HIS A 270 -9.84 0.24 -2.88
C HIS A 270 -8.32 0.31 -2.76
N ASN A 271 -7.59 -0.01 -3.83
CA ASN A 271 -6.13 0.08 -3.86
C ASN A 271 -5.65 1.54 -3.74
N MET A 272 -6.32 2.48 -4.42
CA MET A 272 -6.07 3.92 -4.29
C MET A 272 -6.24 4.41 -2.85
N ARG A 273 -7.36 4.08 -2.20
CA ARG A 273 -7.61 4.46 -0.80
C ARG A 273 -6.52 3.96 0.13
N PHE A 274 -6.12 2.70 -0.05
CA PHE A 274 -5.05 2.10 0.74
C PHE A 274 -3.71 2.80 0.54
N VAL A 275 -3.30 2.98 -0.73
CA VAL A 275 -2.07 3.69 -1.08
C VAL A 275 -2.05 5.08 -0.47
N HIS A 276 -3.13 5.84 -0.66
CA HIS A 276 -3.24 7.21 -0.15
C HIS A 276 -3.24 7.25 1.38
N SER A 277 -3.90 6.31 2.06
CA SER A 277 -3.91 6.26 3.53
C SER A 277 -2.54 5.88 4.11
N LYS A 278 -1.86 4.88 3.56
CA LYS A 278 -0.51 4.50 4.02
C LYS A 278 0.50 5.62 3.80
N ASN A 279 0.40 6.37 2.71
CA ASN A 279 1.23 7.55 2.48
C ASN A 279 0.98 8.69 3.47
N ARG A 280 -0.19 8.72 4.15
CA ARG A 280 -0.45 9.69 5.23
C ARG A 280 0.17 9.29 6.57
N ALA A 281 0.58 8.04 6.74
CA ALA A 281 1.14 7.50 7.98
C ALA A 281 2.65 7.79 8.18
N ALA A 282 3.28 8.49 7.22
CA ALA A 282 4.70 8.87 7.26
C ALA A 282 5.66 7.71 7.55
N LEU A 283 5.49 6.60 6.83
CA LEU A 283 6.37 5.44 6.90
C LEU A 283 7.75 5.76 6.29
N SER A 284 8.75 4.90 6.53
CA SER A 284 10.10 5.00 5.93
C SER A 284 10.13 4.78 4.41
N TYR A 285 8.97 4.47 3.83
CA TYR A 285 8.76 4.23 2.41
C TYR A 285 7.41 4.82 1.96
N THR A 286 7.26 5.00 0.65
CA THR A 286 6.03 5.47 0.01
C THR A 286 5.46 4.41 -0.92
N LEU A 287 4.15 4.48 -1.10
CA LEU A 287 3.39 3.67 -2.05
C LEU A 287 2.97 4.50 -3.27
N ALA A 288 2.76 3.85 -4.41
CA ALA A 288 2.20 4.48 -5.60
C ALA A 288 1.20 3.57 -6.32
N LEU A 289 0.22 4.18 -6.99
CA LEU A 289 -0.63 3.47 -7.92
C LEU A 289 0.18 3.04 -9.14
N ASN A 290 0.48 1.76 -9.22
CA ASN A 290 1.21 1.14 -10.32
C ASN A 290 0.29 0.30 -11.20
N HIS A 291 0.85 -0.40 -12.18
CA HIS A 291 0.11 -1.27 -13.10
C HIS A 291 -0.67 -2.41 -12.39
N LEU A 292 -0.45 -2.69 -11.11
CA LEU A 292 -1.18 -3.70 -10.35
C LEU A 292 -2.42 -3.13 -9.64
N ALA A 293 -2.70 -1.84 -9.76
CA ALA A 293 -3.74 -1.16 -8.99
C ALA A 293 -5.16 -1.67 -9.24
N ASP A 294 -5.46 -2.35 -10.35
CA ASP A 294 -6.77 -2.97 -10.61
C ASP A 294 -6.83 -4.49 -10.34
N ARG A 295 -5.84 -5.03 -9.60
CA ARG A 295 -5.74 -6.46 -9.26
C ARG A 295 -6.26 -6.77 -7.85
N THR A 296 -6.95 -7.90 -7.73
CA THR A 296 -7.45 -8.43 -6.44
C THR A 296 -6.31 -9.06 -5.63
N PRO A 297 -6.49 -9.27 -4.32
CA PRO A 297 -5.50 -9.98 -3.50
C PRO A 297 -5.13 -11.36 -4.06
N GLN A 298 -6.10 -12.09 -4.62
CA GLN A 298 -5.88 -13.42 -5.20
C GLN A 298 -5.06 -13.34 -6.51
N GLU A 299 -5.32 -12.33 -7.34
CA GLU A 299 -4.51 -12.11 -8.55
C GLU A 299 -3.08 -11.69 -8.23
N LEU A 300 -2.88 -10.88 -7.18
CA LEU A 300 -1.55 -10.51 -6.69
C LEU A 300 -0.83 -11.73 -6.09
N ALA A 301 -1.57 -12.64 -5.42
CA ALA A 301 -1.01 -13.88 -4.90
C ALA A 301 -0.45 -14.80 -6.00
N ALA A 302 -1.05 -14.83 -7.19
CA ALA A 302 -0.55 -15.62 -8.31
C ALA A 302 0.84 -15.18 -8.81
N LEU A 303 1.28 -13.95 -8.49
CA LEU A 303 2.61 -13.45 -8.83
C LEU A 303 3.72 -13.98 -7.90
N ARG A 304 3.33 -14.52 -6.74
CA ARG A 304 4.22 -15.02 -5.68
C ARG A 304 4.36 -16.53 -5.83
N GLY A 305 5.23 -16.92 -6.75
CA GLY A 305 5.39 -18.30 -7.19
C GLY A 305 6.45 -19.11 -6.44
N ARG A 306 7.07 -18.58 -5.38
CA ARG A 306 7.99 -19.41 -4.60
C ARG A 306 7.16 -20.44 -3.83
N ARG A 307 7.52 -21.71 -3.96
CA ARG A 307 6.84 -22.80 -3.25
C ARG A 307 7.86 -23.69 -2.60
N GLN A 308 7.98 -23.59 -1.28
CA GLN A 308 8.86 -24.49 -0.56
C GLN A 308 8.33 -25.92 -0.64
N SER A 309 9.22 -26.84 -0.99
CA SER A 309 8.94 -28.27 -0.94
C SER A 309 9.59 -28.90 0.31
N GLY A 310 9.09 -30.06 0.73
CA GLY A 310 9.72 -30.85 1.79
C GLY A 310 10.97 -31.63 1.34
N ALA A 311 11.42 -31.44 0.09
CA ALA A 311 12.56 -32.18 -0.43
C ALA A 311 13.89 -31.59 0.08
N PRO A 312 14.94 -32.41 0.23
CA PRO A 312 16.24 -31.91 0.66
C PRO A 312 16.85 -31.02 -0.42
N ASN A 313 17.21 -29.81 -0.03
CA ASN A 313 18.04 -28.90 -0.83
C ASN A 313 19.51 -29.36 -0.72
N HIS A 314 20.15 -29.68 -1.84
CA HIS A 314 21.52 -30.21 -1.90
C HIS A 314 22.61 -29.14 -2.07
N GLY A 315 22.29 -27.88 -1.78
CA GLY A 315 23.25 -26.78 -1.83
C GLY A 315 24.37 -26.95 -0.80
N LEU A 316 25.58 -26.58 -1.20
CA LEU A 316 26.74 -26.61 -0.33
C LEU A 316 26.58 -25.62 0.83
N PRO A 317 27.11 -25.93 2.02
CA PRO A 317 27.08 -24.99 3.13
C PRO A 317 27.95 -23.77 2.82
N PHE A 318 27.51 -22.60 3.31
CA PHE A 318 28.29 -21.37 3.20
C PHE A 318 29.65 -21.51 3.92
N PRO A 319 30.78 -21.26 3.24
CA PRO A 319 32.10 -21.44 3.84
C PRO A 319 32.49 -20.20 4.65
N ALA A 320 31.82 -19.96 5.79
CA ALA A 320 31.97 -18.76 6.62
C ALA A 320 33.43 -18.41 6.96
N GLU A 321 34.25 -19.43 7.26
CA GLU A 321 35.67 -19.26 7.60
C GLU A 321 36.49 -18.61 6.47
N ARG A 322 36.12 -18.79 5.20
CA ARG A 322 36.81 -18.14 4.06
C ARG A 322 36.59 -16.64 4.01
N TYR A 323 35.60 -16.14 4.74
CA TYR A 323 35.25 -14.72 4.82
C TYR A 323 35.53 -14.16 6.22
N ALA A 324 36.19 -14.92 7.10
CA ALA A 324 36.66 -14.42 8.38
C ALA A 324 37.64 -13.26 8.13
N GLY A 325 37.38 -12.10 8.76
CA GLY A 325 38.19 -10.89 8.59
C GLY A 325 37.95 -10.14 7.26
N LEU A 326 36.98 -10.55 6.44
CA LEU A 326 36.61 -9.79 5.25
C LEU A 326 36.02 -8.43 5.64
N ILE A 327 36.68 -7.36 5.21
CA ILE A 327 36.16 -6.00 5.34
C ILE A 327 35.19 -5.75 4.18
N LEU A 328 33.91 -5.63 4.50
CA LEU A 328 32.85 -5.33 3.54
C LEU A 328 32.68 -3.81 3.41
N PRO A 329 32.46 -3.29 2.19
CA PRO A 329 32.11 -1.88 2.03
C PRO A 329 30.78 -1.60 2.75
N GLU A 330 30.53 -0.34 3.13
CA GLU A 330 29.25 0.04 3.73
C GLU A 330 28.09 -0.11 2.74
N SER A 331 28.33 0.22 1.47
CA SER A 331 27.37 0.11 0.37
C SER A 331 27.99 -0.55 -0.85
N LEU A 332 27.18 -1.32 -1.57
CA LEU A 332 27.53 -1.99 -2.81
C LEU A 332 26.30 -2.03 -3.72
N ASP A 333 26.47 -1.71 -4.99
CA ASP A 333 25.41 -1.78 -6.00
C ASP A 333 25.95 -2.37 -7.30
N TRP A 334 25.64 -3.64 -7.57
CA TRP A 334 26.11 -4.34 -8.76
C TRP A 334 25.55 -3.78 -10.08
N ARG A 335 24.50 -2.95 -10.05
CA ARG A 335 24.01 -2.25 -11.24
C ARG A 335 25.08 -1.31 -11.79
N MET A 336 25.82 -0.64 -10.90
CA MET A 336 26.88 0.30 -11.26
C MET A 336 28.13 -0.40 -11.83
N TYR A 337 28.27 -1.70 -11.59
CA TYR A 337 29.41 -2.49 -12.05
C TYR A 337 29.06 -3.41 -13.23
N GLY A 338 27.83 -3.33 -13.76
CA GLY A 338 27.43 -4.07 -14.97
C GLY A 338 27.02 -5.53 -14.75
N ALA A 339 26.90 -6.00 -13.50
CA ALA A 339 26.56 -7.40 -13.21
C ALA A 339 25.04 -7.67 -13.13
N VAL A 340 24.20 -6.73 -13.58
CA VAL A 340 22.74 -6.80 -13.45
C VAL A 340 22.09 -6.46 -14.79
N THR A 341 21.32 -7.40 -15.35
CA THR A 341 20.51 -7.18 -16.56
C THR A 341 19.38 -6.17 -16.32
N PRO A 342 18.73 -5.64 -17.36
CA PRO A 342 17.51 -4.84 -17.20
C PRO A 342 16.44 -5.58 -16.36
N VAL A 343 15.58 -4.81 -15.70
CA VAL A 343 14.39 -5.37 -15.01
C VAL A 343 13.49 -6.03 -16.03
N LYS A 344 12.96 -7.20 -15.66
CA LYS A 344 12.08 -8.02 -16.49
C LYS A 344 10.67 -8.06 -15.89
N ASP A 345 9.74 -8.71 -16.59
CA ASP A 345 8.33 -8.82 -16.20
C ASP A 345 7.86 -10.28 -16.32
N GLN A 346 7.52 -10.90 -15.19
CA GLN A 346 6.95 -12.25 -15.15
C GLN A 346 5.46 -12.29 -15.54
N ALA A 347 4.84 -11.13 -15.76
CA ALA A 347 3.44 -10.95 -16.08
C ALA A 347 2.54 -11.66 -15.05
N VAL A 348 1.63 -12.53 -15.49
CA VAL A 348 0.67 -13.25 -14.61
C VAL A 348 1.16 -14.64 -14.19
N CYS A 349 2.40 -14.99 -14.52
CA CYS A 349 2.97 -16.32 -14.29
C CYS A 349 3.77 -16.32 -12.97
N GLY A 350 3.47 -17.25 -12.06
CA GLY A 350 4.17 -17.46 -10.78
C GLY A 350 5.56 -18.07 -10.97
N SER A 351 6.42 -17.39 -11.73
CA SER A 351 7.73 -17.89 -12.17
C SER A 351 8.91 -17.11 -11.60
N CYS A 352 8.68 -16.31 -10.55
CA CYS A 352 9.70 -15.52 -9.85
C CYS A 352 10.99 -16.31 -9.53
N TRP A 353 10.86 -17.58 -9.16
CA TRP A 353 11.98 -18.50 -8.91
C TRP A 353 12.94 -18.60 -10.11
N SER A 354 12.42 -18.62 -11.33
CA SER A 354 13.24 -18.64 -12.55
C SER A 354 13.98 -17.32 -12.77
N PHE A 355 13.38 -16.18 -12.43
CA PHE A 355 13.99 -14.85 -12.54
C PHE A 355 15.10 -14.65 -11.50
N ALA A 356 14.89 -15.10 -10.26
CA ALA A 356 15.92 -15.09 -9.23
C ALA A 356 17.11 -16.00 -9.61
N THR A 357 16.82 -17.23 -10.07
CA THR A 357 17.83 -18.19 -10.55
C THR A 357 18.68 -17.58 -11.67
N THR A 358 18.02 -17.10 -12.73
CA THR A 358 18.71 -16.53 -13.89
C THR A 358 19.46 -15.26 -13.55
N GLY A 359 18.92 -14.39 -12.68
CA GLY A 359 19.61 -13.19 -12.24
C GLY A 359 20.90 -13.47 -11.48
N ALA A 360 20.92 -14.48 -10.60
CA ALA A 360 22.14 -14.89 -9.89
C ALA A 360 23.16 -15.51 -10.85
N MET A 361 22.69 -16.32 -11.81
CA MET A 361 23.52 -16.90 -12.87
C MET A 361 24.11 -15.84 -13.82
N GLU A 362 23.32 -14.85 -14.23
CA GLU A 362 23.73 -13.71 -15.07
C GLU A 362 24.86 -12.92 -14.39
N GLY A 363 24.69 -12.62 -13.10
CA GLY A 363 25.69 -11.93 -12.29
C GLY A 363 26.97 -12.74 -12.12
N ALA A 364 26.86 -14.01 -11.73
CA ALA A 364 28.03 -14.90 -11.61
C ALA A 364 28.79 -15.04 -12.94
N LEU A 365 28.06 -15.13 -14.06
CA LEU A 365 28.66 -15.22 -15.38
C LEU A 365 29.42 -13.94 -15.74
N PHE A 366 28.82 -12.79 -15.50
CA PHE A 366 29.48 -11.50 -15.69
C PHE A 366 30.77 -11.39 -14.88
N LEU A 367 30.75 -11.77 -13.60
CA LEU A 367 31.96 -11.75 -12.76
C LEU A 367 33.08 -12.65 -13.31
N LYS A 368 32.73 -13.75 -13.99
CA LYS A 368 33.69 -14.69 -14.55
C LYS A 368 34.21 -14.28 -15.93
N THR A 369 33.38 -13.69 -16.77
CA THR A 369 33.68 -13.46 -18.20
C THR A 369 33.86 -11.99 -18.56
N GLY A 370 33.36 -11.07 -17.73
CA GLY A 370 33.24 -9.64 -18.04
C GLY A 370 32.10 -9.31 -19.02
N VAL A 371 31.30 -10.29 -19.43
CA VAL A 371 30.21 -10.11 -20.42
C VAL A 371 28.87 -10.41 -19.78
N LEU A 372 27.96 -9.44 -19.82
CA LEU A 372 26.63 -9.58 -19.25
C LEU A 372 25.70 -10.24 -20.26
N THR A 373 25.49 -11.55 -20.12
CA THR A 373 24.64 -12.34 -21.04
C THR A 373 23.27 -12.59 -20.42
N PRO A 374 22.17 -12.06 -20.99
CA PRO A 374 20.82 -12.38 -20.54
C PRO A 374 20.49 -13.87 -20.70
N LEU A 375 20.01 -14.49 -19.61
CA LEU A 375 19.69 -15.91 -19.57
C LEU A 375 18.17 -16.14 -19.68
N SER A 376 17.79 -17.26 -20.28
CA SER A 376 16.38 -17.60 -20.50
C SER A 376 15.72 -18.08 -19.22
N GLN A 377 14.67 -17.39 -18.78
CA GLN A 377 13.75 -17.91 -17.75
C GLN A 377 12.87 -19.02 -18.34
N GLN A 378 12.53 -18.91 -19.63
CA GLN A 378 11.60 -19.80 -20.30
C GLN A 378 12.13 -21.24 -20.38
N VAL A 379 13.45 -21.45 -20.53
CA VAL A 379 14.02 -22.82 -20.51
C VAL A 379 13.80 -23.52 -19.18
N LEU A 380 13.88 -22.78 -18.07
CA LEU A 380 13.60 -23.33 -16.74
C LEU A 380 12.12 -23.67 -16.59
N ILE A 381 11.25 -22.78 -17.06
CA ILE A 381 9.78 -22.97 -17.05
C ILE A 381 9.37 -24.20 -17.87
N ASP A 382 9.96 -24.36 -19.05
CA ASP A 382 9.55 -25.41 -19.98
C ASP A 382 10.19 -26.76 -19.63
N CYS A 383 11.44 -26.78 -19.15
CA CYS A 383 12.24 -28.01 -19.08
C CYS A 383 12.51 -28.56 -17.67
N SER A 384 12.27 -27.79 -16.59
CA SER A 384 12.65 -28.23 -15.22
C SER A 384 11.57 -28.98 -14.44
N TRP A 385 10.47 -29.38 -15.08
CA TRP A 385 9.35 -30.12 -14.46
C TRP A 385 9.79 -31.37 -13.72
N GLY A 386 10.69 -32.17 -14.30
CA GLY A 386 11.22 -33.39 -13.67
C GLY A 386 12.07 -33.15 -12.42
N PHE A 387 12.38 -31.89 -12.10
CA PHE A 387 13.14 -31.48 -10.92
C PHE A 387 12.24 -30.83 -9.87
N GLY A 388 10.90 -30.89 -10.02
CA GLY A 388 9.93 -30.44 -9.03
C GLY A 388 9.56 -28.95 -9.10
N ASN A 389 9.95 -28.26 -10.16
CA ASN A 389 9.40 -26.94 -10.48
C ASN A 389 8.15 -27.09 -11.34
N TYR A 390 7.12 -26.29 -11.07
CA TYR A 390 5.82 -26.35 -11.74
C TYR A 390 5.58 -25.11 -12.61
N ALA A 391 6.62 -24.61 -13.27
CA ALA A 391 6.52 -23.51 -14.23
C ALA A 391 5.84 -22.26 -13.63
N CYS A 392 4.68 -21.86 -14.17
CA CYS A 392 3.89 -20.73 -13.67
C CYS A 392 3.14 -21.00 -12.36
N ASP A 393 3.03 -22.26 -11.94
CA ASP A 393 2.42 -22.66 -10.66
C ASP A 393 3.45 -22.75 -9.53
N GLY A 394 4.67 -22.27 -9.77
CA GLY A 394 5.69 -22.05 -8.77
C GLY A 394 6.86 -23.03 -8.78
N GLY A 395 7.89 -22.72 -8.01
CA GLY A 395 9.14 -23.47 -7.97
C GLY A 395 10.16 -22.91 -6.99
N GLU A 396 11.36 -23.48 -7.04
CA GLU A 396 12.49 -23.15 -6.17
C GLU A 396 13.78 -23.00 -7.00
N GLU A 397 14.64 -22.06 -6.63
CA GLU A 397 15.88 -21.74 -7.37
C GLU A 397 16.87 -22.90 -7.33
N TRP A 398 16.96 -23.60 -6.18
CA TRP A 398 17.87 -24.74 -6.05
C TRP A 398 17.52 -25.89 -6.99
N ARG A 399 16.23 -26.14 -7.26
CA ARG A 399 15.78 -27.13 -8.24
C ARG A 399 16.16 -26.74 -9.66
N ALA A 400 16.10 -25.43 -9.95
CA ALA A 400 16.57 -24.90 -11.21
C ALA A 400 18.09 -25.08 -11.34
N TYR A 401 18.87 -24.83 -10.29
CA TYR A 401 20.32 -25.11 -10.30
C TYR A 401 20.62 -26.60 -10.52
N GLU A 402 19.89 -27.52 -9.88
CA GLU A 402 20.05 -28.97 -10.14
C GLU A 402 19.79 -29.31 -11.62
N TRP A 403 18.76 -28.72 -12.22
CA TRP A 403 18.50 -28.89 -13.66
C TRP A 403 19.66 -28.36 -14.51
N ILE A 404 20.12 -27.13 -14.25
CA ILE A 404 21.23 -26.48 -14.97
C ILE A 404 22.50 -27.33 -14.87
N LYS A 405 22.84 -27.79 -13.66
CA LYS A 405 24.01 -28.63 -13.38
C LYS A 405 23.96 -29.93 -14.18
N LYS A 406 22.81 -30.60 -14.21
CA LYS A 406 22.64 -31.88 -14.93
C LYS A 406 22.65 -31.72 -16.45
N HIS A 407 22.16 -30.60 -16.98
CA HIS A 407 22.04 -30.37 -18.42
C HIS A 407 23.20 -29.56 -19.01
N GLY A 408 24.25 -29.34 -18.23
CA GLY A 408 25.50 -28.73 -18.72
C GLY A 408 25.45 -27.22 -18.88
N GLY A 409 24.42 -26.54 -18.36
CA GLY A 409 24.26 -25.10 -18.44
C GLY A 409 22.81 -24.66 -18.59
N ILE A 410 22.64 -23.42 -19.04
CA ILE A 410 21.37 -22.76 -19.29
C ILE A 410 21.47 -21.95 -20.58
N ALA A 411 20.39 -21.90 -21.37
CA ALA A 411 20.36 -21.12 -22.60
C ALA A 411 20.34 -19.61 -22.35
N SER A 412 20.87 -18.85 -23.30
CA SER A 412 20.63 -17.41 -23.37
C SER A 412 19.16 -17.11 -23.74
N THR A 413 18.71 -15.89 -23.46
CA THR A 413 17.39 -15.41 -23.96
C THR A 413 17.35 -15.42 -25.49
N GLU A 414 18.47 -15.13 -26.15
CA GLU A 414 18.56 -15.08 -27.61
C GLU A 414 18.38 -16.48 -28.24
N SER A 415 19.05 -17.49 -27.71
CA SER A 415 19.02 -18.86 -28.27
C SER A 415 17.72 -19.61 -27.98
N TYR A 416 17.15 -19.48 -26.78
CA TYR A 416 15.90 -20.16 -26.41
C TYR A 416 14.64 -19.41 -26.88
N GLY A 417 14.77 -18.11 -27.17
CA GLY A 417 13.66 -17.24 -27.51
C GLY A 417 13.03 -16.51 -26.32
N SER A 418 12.06 -15.66 -26.65
CA SER A 418 11.44 -14.73 -25.70
C SER A 418 10.66 -15.44 -24.59
N TYR A 419 10.69 -14.85 -23.40
CA TYR A 419 9.80 -15.21 -22.30
C TYR A 419 8.32 -15.08 -22.70
N LYS A 420 7.53 -16.12 -22.43
CA LYS A 420 6.13 -16.22 -22.87
C LYS A 420 5.13 -15.89 -21.77
N GLY A 421 5.53 -15.90 -20.50
CA GLY A 421 4.61 -15.72 -19.37
C GLY A 421 3.58 -16.83 -19.22
N GLN A 422 3.90 -18.02 -19.73
CA GLN A 422 3.06 -19.22 -19.67
C GLN A 422 3.94 -20.47 -19.82
N ASN A 423 3.36 -21.63 -19.50
CA ASN A 423 3.98 -22.92 -19.75
C ASN A 423 4.16 -23.13 -21.26
N GLY A 424 5.35 -23.56 -21.68
CA GLY A 424 5.69 -23.86 -23.06
C GLY A 424 6.17 -25.31 -23.24
N LEU A 425 6.52 -25.65 -24.48
CA LEU A 425 7.11 -26.94 -24.82
C LEU A 425 8.62 -26.86 -24.66
N CYS A 426 9.21 -27.76 -23.88
CA CYS A 426 10.66 -27.85 -23.74
C CYS A 426 11.30 -28.20 -25.09
N HIS A 427 12.17 -27.31 -25.56
CA HIS A 427 13.01 -27.51 -26.75
C HIS A 427 14.48 -27.30 -26.39
N TYR A 428 14.89 -27.96 -25.30
CA TYR A 428 16.28 -27.97 -24.84
C TYR A 428 17.22 -28.48 -25.95
N ASN A 429 18.28 -27.72 -26.20
CA ASN A 429 19.38 -28.08 -27.09
C ASN A 429 20.72 -27.91 -26.36
N GLN A 430 21.45 -29.01 -26.18
CA GLN A 430 22.73 -29.01 -25.44
C GLN A 430 23.76 -28.04 -26.03
N SER A 431 23.76 -27.85 -27.36
CA SER A 431 24.69 -26.94 -28.04
C SER A 431 24.45 -25.46 -27.76
N GLU A 432 23.30 -25.10 -27.21
CA GLU A 432 22.91 -23.73 -26.87
C GLU A 432 23.10 -23.41 -25.37
N MET A 433 23.54 -24.40 -24.57
CA MET A 433 23.74 -24.23 -23.14
C MET A 433 25.05 -23.49 -22.87
N LEU A 434 24.98 -22.46 -22.02
CA LEU A 434 26.12 -21.73 -21.51
C LEU A 434 26.08 -21.67 -19.98
N ALA A 435 27.06 -21.03 -19.34
CA ALA A 435 27.12 -20.87 -17.88
C ALA A 435 26.93 -22.19 -17.09
N LYS A 436 27.75 -23.19 -17.39
CA LYS A 436 27.77 -24.44 -16.64
C LYS A 436 28.07 -24.19 -15.16
N ILE A 437 27.38 -24.89 -14.26
CA ILE A 437 27.66 -24.85 -12.82
C ILE A 437 28.22 -26.17 -12.31
N THR A 438 29.07 -26.12 -11.29
CA THR A 438 29.53 -27.29 -10.53
C THR A 438 28.66 -27.55 -9.30
N GLY A 439 27.99 -26.51 -8.81
CA GLY A 439 27.08 -26.57 -7.66
C GLY A 439 26.49 -25.20 -7.36
N TYR A 440 25.93 -25.07 -6.17
CA TYR A 440 25.38 -23.84 -5.62
C TYR A 440 25.54 -23.87 -4.11
N VAL A 441 25.52 -22.70 -3.47
CA VAL A 441 25.72 -22.53 -2.03
C VAL A 441 24.46 -22.00 -1.39
N ASN A 442 24.08 -22.60 -0.27
CA ASN A 442 23.09 -22.06 0.64
C ASN A 442 23.81 -21.15 1.64
N VAL A 443 23.53 -19.84 1.57
CA VAL A 443 24.07 -18.87 2.51
C VAL A 443 23.49 -19.16 3.90
N THR A 444 24.29 -18.96 4.95
CA THR A 444 23.85 -19.21 6.34
C THR A 444 22.58 -18.41 6.65
N SER A 445 21.49 -19.14 6.93
CA SER A 445 20.16 -18.56 7.15
C SER A 445 20.17 -17.50 8.27
N GLY A 446 19.53 -16.37 8.00
CA GLY A 446 19.43 -15.22 8.90
C GLY A 446 20.72 -14.41 9.11
N ASN A 447 21.84 -14.82 8.50
CA ASN A 447 23.12 -14.17 8.73
C ASN A 447 23.37 -13.04 7.72
N ILE A 448 23.12 -11.79 8.16
CA ILE A 448 23.30 -10.58 7.35
C ILE A 448 24.73 -10.48 6.79
N THR A 449 25.75 -10.75 7.60
CA THR A 449 27.15 -10.67 7.17
C THR A 449 27.47 -11.71 6.10
N ALA A 450 26.93 -12.92 6.22
CA ALA A 450 27.11 -13.97 5.23
C ALA A 450 26.46 -13.59 3.89
N VAL A 451 25.25 -13.01 3.91
CA VAL A 451 24.58 -12.53 2.69
C VAL A 451 25.34 -11.37 2.06
N LYS A 452 25.81 -10.39 2.85
CA LYS A 452 26.67 -9.30 2.32
C LYS A 452 27.95 -9.83 1.71
N ALA A 453 28.61 -10.80 2.34
CA ALA A 453 29.82 -11.44 1.83
C ALA A 453 29.55 -12.22 0.54
N ALA A 454 28.42 -12.94 0.47
CA ALA A 454 27.98 -13.62 -0.74
C ALA A 454 27.79 -12.62 -1.89
N ILE A 455 27.05 -11.53 -1.64
CA ILE A 455 26.82 -10.49 -2.65
C ILE A 455 28.15 -9.87 -3.10
N TYR A 456 29.03 -9.53 -2.15
CA TYR A 456 30.30 -8.88 -2.46
C TYR A 456 31.27 -9.77 -3.25
N LYS A 457 31.32 -11.08 -2.97
CA LYS A 457 32.30 -12.00 -3.57
C LYS A 457 31.79 -12.78 -4.78
N HIS A 458 30.49 -13.01 -4.87
CA HIS A 458 29.89 -13.87 -5.92
C HIS A 458 28.90 -13.13 -6.82
N GLY A 459 28.73 -11.82 -6.64
CA GLY A 459 27.78 -11.03 -7.42
C GLY A 459 26.36 -11.09 -6.84
N PRO A 460 25.34 -10.69 -7.60
CA PRO A 460 23.94 -10.80 -7.19
C PRO A 460 23.56 -12.20 -6.67
N VAL A 461 22.79 -12.23 -5.58
CA VAL A 461 22.38 -13.46 -4.86
C VAL A 461 20.87 -13.65 -4.96
N ALA A 462 20.42 -14.86 -5.29
CA ALA A 462 18.99 -15.17 -5.26
C ALA A 462 18.51 -15.25 -3.81
N VAL A 463 17.44 -14.55 -3.47
CA VAL A 463 16.87 -14.51 -2.12
C VAL A 463 15.37 -14.70 -2.18
N SER A 464 14.82 -15.10 -1.05
CA SER A 464 13.39 -15.34 -0.89
C SER A 464 12.82 -14.39 0.11
N ILE A 465 11.60 -13.94 -0.14
CA ILE A 465 10.92 -12.98 0.73
C ILE A 465 9.44 -13.32 0.91
N ASP A 466 8.86 -12.78 1.97
CA ASP A 466 7.42 -12.58 2.07
C ASP A 466 7.02 -11.30 1.31
N ALA A 467 6.33 -11.48 0.18
CA ALA A 467 5.75 -10.40 -0.61
C ALA A 467 4.22 -10.33 -0.49
N SER A 468 3.62 -11.03 0.48
CA SER A 468 2.16 -11.18 0.63
C SER A 468 1.43 -9.89 0.96
N HIS A 469 2.14 -8.92 1.52
CA HIS A 469 1.56 -7.67 1.96
C HIS A 469 1.25 -6.72 0.81
N ARG A 470 0.09 -6.08 0.90
CA ARG A 470 -0.36 -5.08 -0.08
C ARG A 470 0.56 -3.86 -0.12
N THR A 471 1.25 -3.54 0.98
CA THR A 471 2.31 -2.53 1.05
C THR A 471 3.47 -2.86 0.11
N PHE A 472 3.85 -4.14 -0.06
CA PHE A 472 4.83 -4.57 -1.05
C PHE A 472 4.31 -4.41 -2.48
N SER A 473 3.05 -4.79 -2.75
CA SER A 473 2.45 -4.69 -4.09
C SER A 473 2.44 -3.27 -4.66
N PHE A 474 2.34 -2.26 -3.80
CA PHE A 474 2.31 -0.85 -4.19
C PHE A 474 3.55 -0.07 -3.79
N TYR A 475 4.61 -0.73 -3.33
CA TYR A 475 5.86 -0.07 -2.98
C TYR A 475 6.34 0.82 -4.13
N SER A 476 6.88 2.00 -3.79
CA SER A 476 7.44 2.95 -4.73
C SER A 476 8.88 3.32 -4.35
N ASN A 477 9.10 3.96 -3.19
CA ASN A 477 10.41 4.48 -2.81
C ASN A 477 10.65 4.39 -1.30
N GLY A 478 11.92 4.55 -0.86
CA GLY A 478 12.32 4.54 0.55
C GLY A 478 12.65 3.14 1.08
N VAL A 479 12.99 3.03 2.36
CA VAL A 479 13.37 1.75 2.99
C VAL A 479 12.10 1.04 3.47
N TYR A 480 11.73 -0.04 2.78
CA TYR A 480 10.56 -0.85 3.09
C TYR A 480 10.75 -1.65 4.38
N TYR A 481 9.79 -1.51 5.29
CA TYR A 481 9.68 -2.28 6.52
C TYR A 481 8.21 -2.61 6.77
N GLU A 482 7.89 -3.88 6.99
CA GLU A 482 6.53 -4.34 7.21
C GLU A 482 6.53 -5.24 8.45
N PRO A 483 6.04 -4.75 9.60
CA PRO A 483 6.15 -5.48 10.87
C PRO A 483 5.43 -6.82 10.87
N LYS A 484 4.50 -7.04 9.93
CA LYS A 484 3.76 -8.30 9.80
C LYS A 484 4.41 -9.31 8.85
N CYS A 485 5.52 -8.96 8.22
CA CYS A 485 6.23 -9.86 7.32
C CYS A 485 6.66 -11.14 8.03
N ALA A 486 6.48 -12.26 7.33
CA ALA A 486 7.04 -13.53 7.71
C ALA A 486 8.55 -13.58 7.43
N ASN A 487 9.29 -14.29 8.28
CA ASN A 487 10.75 -14.37 8.21
C ASN A 487 11.27 -15.81 8.20
N LYS A 488 10.43 -16.81 8.43
CA LYS A 488 10.88 -18.19 8.60
C LYS A 488 10.93 -18.94 7.26
N PRO A 489 11.78 -19.98 7.17
CA PRO A 489 11.64 -20.96 6.10
C PRO A 489 10.21 -21.50 6.10
N GLY A 490 9.62 -21.60 4.92
CA GLY A 490 8.28 -22.14 4.68
C GLY A 490 7.20 -21.08 4.57
N GLU A 491 7.49 -19.85 5.00
CA GLU A 491 6.56 -18.73 4.99
C GLU A 491 6.88 -17.71 3.88
N LEU A 492 7.98 -17.90 3.14
CA LEU A 492 8.41 -17.03 2.04
C LEU A 492 7.78 -17.48 0.72
N ASP A 493 7.24 -16.54 -0.03
CA ASP A 493 6.35 -16.81 -1.17
C ASP A 493 6.81 -16.16 -2.49
N HIS A 494 7.86 -15.35 -2.44
CA HIS A 494 8.40 -14.69 -3.61
C HIS A 494 9.91 -14.79 -3.69
N ALA A 495 10.41 -14.96 -4.91
CA ALA A 495 11.82 -15.14 -5.20
C ALA A 495 12.33 -13.92 -5.97
N VAL A 496 13.39 -13.30 -5.46
CA VAL A 496 13.93 -12.03 -5.97
C VAL A 496 15.46 -12.08 -5.96
N LEU A 497 16.10 -11.03 -6.45
CA LEU A 497 17.55 -10.98 -6.57
C LEU A 497 18.12 -9.83 -5.72
N ALA A 498 18.94 -10.16 -4.72
CA ALA A 498 19.71 -9.17 -3.98
C ALA A 498 20.93 -8.76 -4.80
N VAL A 499 20.90 -7.52 -5.34
CA VAL A 499 21.95 -6.97 -6.21
C VAL A 499 22.89 -6.02 -5.47
N GLY A 500 22.67 -5.80 -4.18
CA GLY A 500 23.44 -4.85 -3.41
C GLY A 500 22.89 -4.61 -2.02
N TYR A 501 23.47 -3.63 -1.35
CA TYR A 501 23.05 -3.14 -0.04
C TYR A 501 23.61 -1.75 0.21
N GLY A 502 23.06 -1.04 1.19
CA GLY A 502 23.61 0.24 1.61
C GLY A 502 22.94 0.81 2.84
N VAL A 503 23.12 2.11 3.03
CA VAL A 503 22.52 2.90 4.10
C VAL A 503 21.81 4.09 3.50
N LEU A 504 20.53 4.28 3.84
CA LEU A 504 19.77 5.48 3.48
C LEU A 504 19.34 6.14 4.78
N GLN A 505 19.95 7.28 5.10
CA GLN A 505 19.64 8.08 6.29
C GLN A 505 19.70 7.32 7.62
N GLY A 506 20.76 6.52 7.78
CA GLY A 506 20.97 5.70 8.98
C GLY A 506 20.26 4.34 8.95
N GLU A 507 19.33 4.12 8.02
CA GLU A 507 18.65 2.82 7.85
C GLU A 507 19.39 1.94 6.85
N THR A 508 19.85 0.77 7.30
CA THR A 508 20.51 -0.23 6.45
C THR A 508 19.49 -0.99 5.61
N TYR A 509 19.76 -1.15 4.30
CA TYR A 509 18.85 -1.84 3.38
C TYR A 509 19.56 -2.84 2.46
N TRP A 510 18.82 -3.86 2.02
CA TRP A 510 19.12 -4.68 0.85
C TRP A 510 18.58 -4.01 -0.40
N LEU A 511 19.38 -3.95 -1.46
CA LEU A 511 18.92 -3.52 -2.78
C LEU A 511 18.44 -4.75 -3.55
N ILE A 512 17.14 -4.84 -3.75
CA ILE A 512 16.49 -6.01 -4.34
C ILE A 512 15.93 -5.66 -5.72
N LYS A 513 16.25 -6.49 -6.71
CA LYS A 513 15.65 -6.48 -8.05
C LYS A 513 14.43 -7.39 -8.06
N ASN A 514 13.28 -6.84 -8.45
CA ASN A 514 12.04 -7.58 -8.62
C ASN A 514 11.81 -7.97 -10.10
N SER A 515 10.80 -8.79 -10.35
CA SER A 515 10.40 -9.30 -11.68
C SER A 515 8.99 -8.84 -12.09
N TRP A 516 8.53 -7.69 -11.57
CA TRP A 516 7.19 -7.14 -11.81
C TRP A 516 7.22 -5.86 -12.65
N SER A 517 8.06 -5.82 -13.69
CA SER A 517 8.23 -4.66 -14.57
C SER A 517 8.90 -3.45 -13.91
N THR A 518 9.36 -2.50 -14.72
CA THR A 518 9.86 -1.20 -14.26
C THR A 518 8.74 -0.29 -13.75
N TYR A 519 7.47 -0.63 -14.01
CA TYR A 519 6.32 0.09 -13.47
C TYR A 519 6.06 -0.14 -11.97
N TRP A 520 6.77 -1.08 -11.35
CA TRP A 520 6.66 -1.37 -9.92
C TRP A 520 7.90 -0.89 -9.17
N GLY A 521 7.74 -0.42 -7.93
CA GLY A 521 8.85 0.02 -7.09
C GLY A 521 9.59 1.23 -7.65
N ASN A 522 10.89 1.30 -7.33
CA ASN A 522 11.80 2.29 -7.87
C ASN A 522 12.46 1.69 -9.12
N ASP A 523 11.83 1.88 -10.27
CA ASP A 523 12.23 1.32 -11.57
C ASP A 523 12.46 -0.20 -11.53
N GLY A 524 11.60 -0.93 -10.81
CA GLY A 524 11.67 -2.39 -10.64
C GLY A 524 12.48 -2.87 -9.44
N TYR A 525 12.99 -1.95 -8.61
CA TYR A 525 13.77 -2.25 -7.42
C TYR A 525 13.06 -1.85 -6.14
N ILE A 526 13.46 -2.45 -5.02
CA ILE A 526 13.03 -2.11 -3.67
C ILE A 526 14.22 -2.08 -2.72
N LEU A 527 14.21 -1.14 -1.78
CA LEU A 527 15.15 -1.13 -0.66
C LEU A 527 14.46 -1.81 0.53
N MET A 528 14.88 -3.01 0.91
CA MET A 528 14.27 -3.75 2.03
C MET A 528 15.13 -3.60 3.29
N ALA A 529 14.51 -3.24 4.42
CA ALA A 529 15.22 -3.08 5.69
C ALA A 529 15.98 -4.36 6.08
N MET A 530 17.23 -4.24 6.52
CA MET A 530 17.97 -5.38 7.10
C MET A 530 17.54 -5.68 8.53
N LYS A 531 17.02 -4.67 9.22
CA LYS A 531 16.53 -4.75 10.59
C LYS A 531 15.52 -5.90 10.72
N ASP A 532 15.63 -6.67 11.80
CA ASP A 532 14.76 -7.79 12.14
C ASP A 532 14.66 -8.90 11.08
N ASN A 533 15.62 -8.95 10.14
CA ASN A 533 15.54 -9.79 8.94
C ASN A 533 14.20 -9.61 8.20
N ASN A 534 13.73 -8.37 8.10
CA ASN A 534 12.39 -8.03 7.60
C ASN A 534 12.05 -8.73 6.28
N CYS A 535 10.93 -9.46 6.27
CA CYS A 535 10.44 -10.30 5.16
C CYS A 535 11.37 -11.43 4.75
N GLY A 536 12.28 -11.88 5.62
CA GLY A 536 13.09 -13.08 5.41
C GLY A 536 14.19 -12.97 4.37
N VAL A 537 14.62 -11.76 3.98
CA VAL A 537 15.64 -11.57 2.91
C VAL A 537 16.91 -12.41 3.12
N ALA A 538 17.37 -12.56 4.38
CA ALA A 538 18.56 -13.35 4.69
C ALA A 538 18.26 -14.82 5.03
N THR A 539 17.00 -15.26 4.98
CA THR A 539 16.58 -16.59 5.43
C THR A 539 16.94 -17.67 4.41
N GLU A 540 16.66 -17.45 3.13
CA GLU A 540 16.90 -18.44 2.06
C GLU A 540 17.64 -17.81 0.88
N ALA A 541 18.89 -17.42 1.14
CA ALA A 541 19.78 -16.85 0.13
C ALA A 541 20.66 -17.93 -0.51
N THR A 542 20.75 -17.93 -1.84
CA THR A 542 21.53 -18.90 -2.62
C THR A 542 22.29 -18.26 -3.78
N TYR A 543 23.46 -18.81 -4.11
CA TYR A 543 24.22 -18.39 -5.28
C TYR A 543 24.85 -19.59 -6.02
N PRO A 544 24.96 -19.54 -7.36
CA PRO A 544 25.56 -20.61 -8.15
C PRO A 544 27.10 -20.56 -8.13
N ILE A 545 27.74 -21.72 -8.36
CA ILE A 545 29.18 -21.85 -8.57
C ILE A 545 29.43 -22.24 -10.03
N LEU A 546 29.91 -21.31 -10.85
CA LEU A 546 30.25 -21.59 -12.25
C LEU A 546 31.45 -22.54 -12.37
N ALA A 547 31.37 -23.44 -13.36
CA ALA A 547 32.42 -24.39 -13.74
C ALA A 547 33.56 -23.70 -14.46
#